data_AF-A0A9C7QPH6-F1
#
_entry.id   AF-A0A9C7QPH6-F1
#
_cell.length_a   1.000
_cell.length_b   1.000
_cell.length_c   1.000
_cell.angle_alpha   90.00
_cell.angle_beta   90.00
_cell.angle_gamma   90.00
#
_symmetry.space_group_name_H-M   'P 1'
#
loop_
_entity.id
_entity.type
_entity.pdbx_description
1 polymer ?
#
loop_
_entity_poly.entity_id
_entity_poly.type
_entity_poly.pdbx_seq_one_letter_code
_entity_poly.pdbx_strand_id
1 'polypeptide(L)' 'MKQQYQVVQARWLASRTPSQRSGSQAETFADECWQTGLRLAPDQATHYQTVMALIRWSFTA' A
#
# COMPACT_ATOMS: atom_id res chain seq x y z
N MET A 1 5.78 -10.20 9.67
CA MET A 1 5.78 -8.76 9.31
C MET A 1 6.69 -8.41 8.14
N LYS A 2 8.02 -8.60 8.18
CA LYS A 2 8.91 -8.22 7.05
C LYS A 2 8.49 -8.78 5.68
N GLN A 3 8.03 -10.03 5.62
CA GLN A 3 7.57 -10.65 4.37
C GLN A 3 6.29 -10.01 3.81
N GLN A 4 5.32 -9.66 4.67
CA GLN A 4 4.09 -8.99 4.22
C GLN A 4 4.37 -7.59 3.66
N TYR A 5 5.35 -6.88 4.22
CA TYR A 5 5.73 -5.56 3.73
C TYR A 5 6.31 -5.65 2.33
N GLN A 6 7.19 -6.64 2.09
CA GLN A 6 7.72 -6.91 0.75
C GLN A 6 6.61 -7.27 -0.24
N VAL A 7 5.63 -8.09 0.17
CA VAL A 7 4.48 -8.46 -0.69
C VAL A 7 3.62 -7.23 -1.01
N VAL A 8 3.29 -6.39 -0.03
CA VAL A 8 2.53 -5.16 -0.25
C VAL A 8 3.27 -4.20 -1.19
N GLN A 9 4.56 -3.99 -0.95
CA GLN A 9 5.38 -3.12 -1.80
C GLN A 9 5.50 -3.66 -3.23
N ALA A 10 5.74 -4.96 -3.40
CA ALA A 10 5.80 -5.59 -4.72
C ALA A 10 4.45 -5.49 -5.44
N ARG A 11 3.34 -5.73 -4.74
CA ARG A 11 1.98 -5.61 -5.30
C ARG A 11 1.67 -4.17 -5.72
N TRP A 12 2.08 -3.17 -4.93
CA TRP A 12 1.94 -1.76 -5.30
C TRP A 12 2.69 -1.43 -6.59
N LEU A 13 3.98 -1.80 -6.66
CA LEU A 13 4.82 -1.52 -7.83
C LEU A 13 4.34 -2.25 -9.10
N ALA A 14 3.78 -3.46 -8.95
CA ALA A 14 3.26 -4.24 -10.06
C ALA A 14 1.88 -3.77 -10.56
N SER A 15 1.06 -3.18 -9.68
CA SER A 15 -0.31 -2.78 -10.03
C SER A 15 -0.43 -1.34 -10.52
N ARG A 16 0.51 -0.45 -10.17
CA ARG A 16 0.49 0.96 -10.55
C ARG A 16 1.76 1.33 -11.32
N THR A 17 1.56 1.86 -12.53
CA THR A 17 2.64 2.53 -13.27
C THR A 17 3.09 3.78 -12.52
N PRO A 18 4.33 4.27 -12.73
CA PRO A 18 4.83 5.45 -12.01
C PRO A 18 3.86 6.63 -12.03
N SER A 19 3.30 7.00 -13.18
CA SER A 19 2.35 8.12 -13.32
C SER A 19 1.02 7.96 -12.58
N GLN A 20 0.69 6.74 -12.12
CA GLN A 20 -0.50 6.47 -11.31
C GLN A 20 -0.19 6.49 -9.80
N ARG A 21 1.08 6.54 -9.40
CA ARG A 21 1.48 6.49 -7.98
C ARG A 21 1.27 7.84 -7.32
N SER A 22 0.02 8.09 -6.96
CA SER A 22 -0.44 9.27 -6.21
C SER A 22 -0.96 8.86 -4.83
N GLY A 23 -1.16 9.86 -3.96
CA GLY A 23 -1.75 9.63 -2.64
C GLY A 23 -3.14 9.00 -2.71
N SER A 24 -4.00 9.46 -3.61
CA SER A 24 -5.35 8.90 -3.77
C SER A 24 -5.33 7.43 -4.23
N GLN A 25 -4.44 7.09 -5.16
CA GLN A 25 -4.25 5.70 -5.59
C GLN A 25 -3.68 4.82 -4.48
N ALA A 26 -2.85 5.38 -3.60
CA ALA A 26 -2.35 4.69 -2.44
C ALA A 26 -3.44 4.43 -1.39
N GLU A 27 -4.42 5.33 -1.24
CA GLU A 27 -5.58 5.13 -0.37
C GLU A 27 -6.42 3.96 -0.88
N THR A 28 -6.78 3.99 -2.16
CA THR A 28 -7.49 2.90 -2.83
C THR A 28 -6.74 1.58 -2.72
N PHE A 29 -5.42 1.58 -2.87
CA PHE A 29 -4.61 0.39 -2.71
C PHE A 29 -4.61 -0.16 -1.28
N ALA A 30 -4.62 0.71 -0.25
CA ALA A 30 -4.75 0.27 1.13
C ALA A 30 -6.12 -0.38 1.38
N ASP A 31 -7.20 0.16 0.81
CA ASP A 31 -8.54 -0.48 0.84
C ASP A 31 -8.49 -1.88 0.20
N GLU A 32 -7.88 -2.02 -0.99
CA GLU A 32 -7.74 -3.30 -1.69
C GLU A 32 -6.96 -4.34 -0.86
N CYS A 33 -5.86 -3.92 -0.24
CA CYS A 33 -5.07 -4.76 0.67
C CYS A 33 -5.92 -5.24 1.85
N TRP A 34 -6.70 -4.35 2.46
CA TRP A 34 -7.58 -4.68 3.58
C TRP A 34 -8.65 -5.71 3.20
N GLN A 35 -9.35 -5.48 2.08
CA GLN A 35 -10.43 -6.33 1.58
C GLN A 35 -9.93 -7.72 1.16
N THR A 36 -8.71 -7.80 0.61
CA THR A 36 -8.09 -9.06 0.18
C THR A 36 -7.39 -9.83 1.32
N GLY A 37 -7.43 -9.31 2.55
CA GLY A 37 -6.80 -9.94 3.71
C GLY A 37 -5.29 -9.73 3.81
N LEU A 38 -4.69 -8.97 2.89
CA LEU A 38 -3.28 -8.56 2.95
C LEU A 38 -3.09 -7.41 3.95
N ARG A 39 -3.33 -7.72 5.23
CA ARG A 39 -3.32 -6.74 6.32
C ARG A 39 -1.93 -6.64 6.94
N LEU A 40 -1.48 -5.40 7.12
CA LEU A 40 -0.22 -5.08 7.81
C LEU A 40 -0.40 -4.82 9.31
N ALA A 41 -1.63 -4.56 9.75
CA ALA A 41 -2.02 -4.33 11.13
C ALA A 41 -3.42 -4.93 11.39
N PRO A 42 -3.76 -5.28 12.64
CA PRO A 42 -5.08 -5.79 13.00
C PRO A 42 -6.19 -4.72 12.91
N ASP A 43 -5.85 -3.45 13.12
CA ASP A 43 -6.77 -2.33 12.99
C ASP A 43 -6.60 -1.60 11.64
N GLN A 44 -7.70 -1.05 11.15
CA GLN A 44 -7.73 -0.43 9.83
C GLN A 44 -6.91 0.87 9.78
N ALA A 45 -6.96 1.70 10.82
CA ALA A 45 -6.24 2.98 10.83
C ALA A 45 -4.72 2.78 10.73
N THR A 46 -4.15 1.91 11.58
CA THR A 46 -2.71 1.59 11.58
C THR A 46 -2.32 0.88 10.29
N HIS A 47 -3.19 0.04 9.73
CA HIS A 47 -2.95 -0.58 8.43
C HIS A 47 -2.73 0.48 7.34
N TYR A 48 -3.59 1.49 7.25
CA TYR A 48 -3.51 2.51 6.20
C TYR A 48 -2.27 3.37 6.38
N GLN A 49 -1.99 3.81 7.61
CA GLN A 49 -0.77 4.56 7.91
C GLN A 49 0.49 3.76 7.54
N THR A 50 0.49 2.46 7.83
CA THR A 50 1.62 1.57 7.51
C THR A 50 1.79 1.38 6.01
N VAL A 51 0.70 1.11 5.27
CA VAL A 51 0.74 0.99 3.80
C VAL A 51 1.25 2.29 3.19
N MET A 52 0.69 3.43 3.60
CA MET A 52 1.11 4.76 3.13
C MET A 52 2.60 5.01 3.36
N ALA A 53 3.08 4.81 4.59
CA ALA A 53 4.48 4.99 4.92
C ALA A 53 5.40 4.09 4.07
N LEU A 54 4.94 2.88 3.75
CA LEU A 54 5.70 1.90 2.98
C LEU A 54 5.85 2.26 1.50
N ILE A 55 4.85 2.93 0.89
CA ILE A 55 4.81 3.17 -0.56
C ILE A 55 5.00 4.63 -0.97
N ARG A 56 4.88 5.58 -0.03
CA ARG A 56 4.97 7.03 -0.30
C ARG A 56 6.26 7.47 -1.00
N TRP A 57 7.37 6.78 -0.76
CA TRP A 57 8.64 7.06 -1.43
C TRP A 57 8.57 6.92 -2.96
N SER A 58 7.60 6.15 -3.47
CA SER A 58 7.45 5.86 -4.90
C SER A 58 6.46 6.78 -5.61
N PHE A 59 5.87 7.75 -4.89
CA PHE A 59 4.93 8.68 -5.49
C PHE A 59 5.64 9.58 -6.49
N THR A 60 5.02 9.77 -7.64
CA THR A 60 5.47 10.75 -8.63
C THR A 60 4.58 11.98 -8.52
N ALA A 61 5.21 13.17 -8.50
CA ALA A 61 4.52 14.45 -8.51
C ALA A 61 3.73 14.65 -9.81
#